data_AF-A0A6L7W824-F1
#
_entry.id   AF-A0A6L7W824-F1
#
_cell.length_a   1.000
_cell.length_b   1.000
_cell.length_c   1.000
_cell.angle_alpha   90.00
_cell.angle_beta   90.00
_cell.angle_gamma   90.00
#
_symmetry.space_group_name_H-M   'P 1'
#
loop_
_entity.id
_entity.type
_entity.pdbx_description
1 polymer ?
#
loop_
_entity_poly.entity_id
_entity_poly.type
_entity_poly.pdbx_seq_one_letter_code
_entity_poly.pdbx_strand_id
1 'polypeptide(L)'
;MEPIERHKYAPDVSFDGGDLDCGGGLLLLIRRHIDPLARGGLLEILSTDATVEIELPAWCRLTSNELVSWTKVGRQRSYLVCKGPFEDRGRTMAPVGEQLRVAVTIPDSLPGPAPAPGIAPLSIMGIGSWPRPRWMLQAVHDRLEGRLDDAAFQATADDAVRLCIGAQSRAGVDVLTDGEQRRDSYASFVGGLLDNCQLIPLSDLTAMVDDSEKFERELRALDVPAAEVRHPVVYGKLGRSHPLAVHEFEFASSCVDKPVKVALPGPYLLTRTMWLDCLRERPYESRDELARDVVRVLREEVHFLLAAGVALVQFDEPVLTEVVFGGATGNRSFMCGALSEKLEASMELDFAVSLLNEVVRGLPEKRLGLHICRGNWTRDESAALSGGYGALMDVLKRVDVGALFLELCTERAGDVDVLKAVPDDKRVGVGVVNQKLDSMELVEDIQRRISAAINLFGEARVLLTPDCGFATFADNPVASAHVAEAKLKAIVDARDLI
;
A
#
# COMPACT_ATOMS: atom_id res chain seq x y z
N MET A 1 37.87 -8.88 -17.57
CA MET A 1 38.65 -9.26 -16.36
C MET A 1 39.49 -10.46 -16.76
N GLU A 2 40.81 -10.39 -16.62
CA GLU A 2 41.71 -11.51 -16.92
C GLU A 2 41.67 -12.57 -15.81
N PRO A 3 41.93 -13.87 -16.13
CA PRO A 3 41.96 -14.92 -15.12
C PRO A 3 43.17 -14.76 -14.21
N ILE A 4 43.00 -15.09 -12.92
CA ILE A 4 44.08 -15.11 -11.94
C ILE A 4 44.53 -16.54 -11.64
N GLU A 5 45.72 -16.72 -11.07
CA GLU A 5 46.26 -18.06 -10.75
C GLU A 5 45.49 -18.76 -9.62
N ARG A 6 44.99 -17.99 -8.63
CA ARG A 6 44.18 -18.51 -7.51
C ARG A 6 43.28 -17.42 -6.94
N HIS A 7 42.11 -17.79 -6.44
CA HIS A 7 41.25 -16.88 -5.71
C HIS A 7 41.96 -16.35 -4.45
N LYS A 8 41.87 -15.04 -4.25
CA LYS A 8 42.43 -14.37 -3.05
C LYS A 8 41.56 -14.59 -1.80
N TYR A 9 40.28 -14.88 -2.00
CA TYR A 9 39.29 -15.05 -0.94
C TYR A 9 38.68 -16.44 -1.02
N ALA A 10 38.44 -17.06 0.14
CA ALA A 10 37.71 -18.32 0.20
C ALA A 10 36.22 -18.08 -0.06
N PRO A 11 35.54 -18.98 -0.80
CA PRO A 11 34.10 -18.93 -0.94
C PRO A 11 33.39 -19.35 0.33
N ASP A 12 32.18 -18.84 0.53
CA ASP A 12 31.29 -19.24 1.61
C ASP A 12 30.44 -20.47 1.19
N VAL A 13 30.08 -20.55 -0.09
CA VAL A 13 29.43 -21.71 -0.72
C VAL A 13 30.10 -21.99 -2.07
N SER A 14 30.22 -23.26 -2.46
CA SER A 14 30.79 -23.68 -3.74
C SER A 14 29.94 -24.79 -4.36
N PHE A 15 29.78 -24.78 -5.68
CA PHE A 15 29.18 -25.89 -6.42
C PHE A 15 29.81 -26.07 -7.81
N ASP A 16 29.62 -27.26 -8.38
CA ASP A 16 30.05 -27.60 -9.73
C ASP A 16 28.87 -27.62 -10.71
N GLY A 17 28.90 -26.69 -11.66
CA GLY A 17 27.94 -26.53 -12.74
C GLY A 17 28.24 -27.38 -13.97
N GLY A 18 29.37 -28.10 -14.00
CA GLY A 18 29.72 -29.03 -15.07
C GLY A 18 29.85 -28.34 -16.43
N ASP A 19 29.14 -28.86 -17.44
CA ASP A 19 29.10 -28.36 -18.82
C ASP A 19 27.84 -27.54 -19.12
N LEU A 20 27.10 -27.11 -18.10
CA LEU A 20 25.92 -26.25 -18.28
C LEU A 20 26.33 -24.82 -18.65
N ASP A 21 25.66 -24.27 -19.68
CA ASP A 21 25.71 -22.85 -20.02
C ASP A 21 24.67 -22.02 -19.23
N CYS A 22 24.73 -20.68 -19.28
CA CYS A 22 23.78 -19.84 -18.52
C CYS A 22 22.34 -19.93 -19.06
N GLY A 23 22.13 -20.27 -20.33
CA GLY A 23 20.81 -20.55 -20.91
C GLY A 23 20.26 -21.95 -20.62
N GLY A 24 21.13 -22.92 -20.32
CA GLY A 24 20.89 -24.35 -20.21
C GLY A 24 20.69 -24.85 -18.78
N GLY A 25 20.57 -23.93 -17.81
CA GLY A 25 20.20 -24.26 -16.42
C GLY A 25 21.23 -23.87 -15.37
N LEU A 26 22.42 -23.40 -15.75
CA LEU A 26 23.44 -22.97 -14.78
C LEU A 26 22.94 -21.83 -13.88
N LEU A 27 22.17 -20.87 -14.43
CA LEU A 27 21.62 -19.75 -13.65
C LEU A 27 20.67 -20.19 -12.53
N LEU A 28 19.94 -21.30 -12.71
CA LEU A 28 19.07 -21.84 -11.67
C LEU A 28 19.88 -22.39 -10.49
N LEU A 29 21.00 -23.04 -10.79
CA LEU A 29 21.94 -23.51 -9.76
C LEU A 29 22.61 -22.33 -9.06
N ILE A 30 23.02 -21.30 -9.81
CA ILE A 30 23.58 -20.07 -9.24
C ILE A 30 22.58 -19.44 -8.26
N ARG A 31 21.32 -19.24 -8.66
CA ARG A 31 20.26 -18.69 -7.79
C ARG A 31 20.07 -19.49 -6.51
N ARG A 32 19.96 -20.83 -6.63
CA ARG A 32 19.81 -21.74 -5.49
C ARG A 32 20.91 -21.56 -4.44
N HIS A 33 22.13 -21.23 -4.87
CA HIS A 33 23.28 -21.09 -3.97
C HIS A 33 23.59 -19.64 -3.56
N ILE A 34 23.25 -18.64 -4.38
CA ILE A 34 23.51 -17.23 -4.09
C ILE A 34 22.39 -16.57 -3.29
N ASP A 35 21.12 -16.94 -3.53
CA ASP A 35 19.97 -16.33 -2.86
C ASP A 35 20.01 -16.51 -1.34
N PRO A 36 20.43 -17.66 -0.79
CA PRO A 36 20.56 -17.84 0.67
C PRO A 36 21.75 -17.10 1.30
N LEU A 37 22.72 -16.62 0.52
CA LEU A 37 23.88 -15.91 1.08
C LEU A 37 23.45 -14.54 1.64
N ALA A 38 24.11 -14.09 2.70
CA ALA A 38 24.04 -12.69 3.09
C ALA A 38 24.72 -11.81 2.02
N ARG A 39 24.35 -10.53 1.94
CA ARG A 39 25.07 -9.56 1.10
C ARG A 39 26.55 -9.52 1.53
N GLY A 40 27.48 -9.50 0.57
CA GLY A 40 28.91 -9.69 0.82
C GLY A 40 29.38 -11.15 0.86
N GLY A 41 28.44 -12.12 0.85
CA GLY A 41 28.75 -13.55 0.74
C GLY A 41 29.32 -13.91 -0.63
N LEU A 42 30.24 -14.87 -0.66
CA LEU A 42 30.92 -15.35 -1.86
C LEU A 42 30.46 -16.74 -2.25
N LEU A 43 30.03 -16.84 -3.51
CA LEU A 43 29.71 -18.09 -4.19
C LEU A 43 30.83 -18.44 -5.17
N GLU A 44 31.36 -19.65 -5.07
CA GLU A 44 32.21 -20.24 -6.11
C GLU A 44 31.39 -21.10 -7.06
N ILE A 45 31.59 -20.86 -8.37
CA ILE A 45 30.94 -21.59 -9.45
C ILE A 45 32.04 -22.26 -10.28
N LEU A 46 32.09 -23.59 -10.24
CA LEU A 46 32.95 -24.37 -11.10
C LEU A 46 32.23 -24.67 -12.42
N SER A 47 32.86 -24.42 -13.57
CA SER A 47 32.29 -24.71 -14.88
C SER A 47 33.36 -25.11 -15.90
N THR A 48 33.02 -26.02 -16.78
CA THR A 48 33.82 -26.45 -17.94
C THR A 48 33.34 -25.86 -19.26
N ASP A 49 32.16 -25.24 -19.27
CA ASP A 49 31.60 -24.59 -20.46
C ASP A 49 32.30 -23.26 -20.75
N ALA A 50 32.56 -22.99 -22.03
CA ALA A 50 33.31 -21.83 -22.46
C ALA A 50 32.48 -20.54 -22.57
N THR A 51 31.17 -20.66 -22.73
CA THR A 51 30.24 -19.53 -22.89
C THR A 51 30.01 -18.78 -21.58
N VAL A 52 30.11 -19.48 -20.45
CA VAL A 52 29.95 -18.92 -19.08
C VAL A 52 30.93 -17.76 -18.84
N GLU A 53 32.12 -17.79 -19.46
CA GLU A 53 33.13 -16.74 -19.37
C GLU A 53 32.63 -15.39 -19.91
N ILE A 54 31.70 -15.44 -20.86
CA ILE A 54 31.09 -14.30 -21.54
C ILE A 54 29.76 -13.91 -20.88
N GLU A 55 28.94 -14.91 -20.53
CA GLU A 55 27.56 -14.71 -20.08
C GLU A 55 27.45 -14.35 -18.59
N LEU A 56 28.25 -15.00 -17.73
CA LEU A 56 28.17 -14.81 -16.28
C LEU A 56 28.47 -13.36 -15.85
N PRO A 57 29.46 -12.64 -16.41
CA PRO A 57 29.67 -11.23 -16.08
C PRO A 57 28.47 -10.33 -16.42
N ALA A 58 27.72 -10.64 -17.49
CA ALA A 58 26.53 -9.90 -17.86
C ALA A 58 25.39 -10.16 -16.89
N TRP A 59 25.18 -11.43 -16.51
CA TRP A 59 24.21 -11.80 -15.48
C TRP A 59 24.52 -11.14 -14.12
N CYS A 60 25.79 -11.09 -13.71
CA CYS A 60 26.20 -10.43 -12.46
C CYS A 60 25.78 -8.96 -12.46
N ARG A 61 26.06 -8.22 -13.54
CA ARG A 61 25.62 -6.81 -13.67
C ARG A 61 24.10 -6.64 -13.63
N LEU A 62 23.35 -7.51 -14.31
CA LEU A 62 21.88 -7.46 -14.35
C LEU A 62 21.24 -7.77 -13.00
N THR A 63 21.91 -8.55 -12.15
CA THR A 63 21.41 -8.98 -10.85
C THR A 63 22.06 -8.23 -9.69
N SER A 64 22.81 -7.17 -9.97
CA SER A 64 23.56 -6.37 -8.99
C SER A 64 24.52 -7.18 -8.13
N ASN A 65 25.05 -8.28 -8.66
CA ASN A 65 26.11 -9.09 -8.05
C ASN A 65 27.47 -8.73 -8.66
N GLU A 66 28.55 -8.90 -7.89
CA GLU A 66 29.90 -8.59 -8.37
C GLU A 66 30.69 -9.85 -8.69
N LEU A 67 31.19 -9.98 -9.92
CA LEU A 67 32.22 -10.98 -10.23
C LEU A 67 33.56 -10.50 -9.67
N VAL A 68 34.03 -11.13 -8.60
CA VAL A 68 35.21 -10.72 -7.83
C VAL A 68 36.50 -11.17 -8.50
N SER A 69 36.53 -12.42 -8.94
CA SER A 69 37.68 -13.01 -9.63
C SER A 69 37.29 -14.30 -10.34
N TRP A 70 38.12 -14.74 -11.28
CA TRP A 70 37.98 -16.06 -11.88
C TRP A 70 39.34 -16.69 -12.19
N THR A 71 39.40 -18.02 -12.20
CA THR A 71 40.60 -18.81 -12.49
C THR A 71 40.34 -19.78 -13.64
N LYS A 72 41.41 -20.24 -14.29
CA LYS A 72 41.33 -21.20 -15.39
C LYS A 72 42.47 -22.21 -15.32
N VAL A 73 42.13 -23.49 -15.21
CA VAL A 73 43.08 -24.61 -15.25
C VAL A 73 42.61 -25.62 -16.30
N GLY A 74 43.29 -25.63 -17.45
CA GLY A 74 42.85 -26.42 -18.60
C GLY A 74 41.46 -26.01 -19.08
N ARG A 75 40.49 -26.93 -19.01
CA ARG A 75 39.08 -26.69 -19.35
C ARG A 75 38.24 -26.20 -18.17
N GLN A 76 38.74 -26.34 -16.94
CA GLN A 76 38.01 -25.94 -15.74
C GLN A 76 38.17 -24.44 -15.51
N ARG A 77 37.06 -23.78 -15.23
CA ARG A 77 37.00 -22.40 -14.76
C ARG A 77 36.36 -22.38 -13.37
N SER A 78 36.84 -21.49 -12.52
CA SER A 78 36.20 -21.17 -11.24
C SER A 78 35.90 -19.69 -11.21
N TYR A 79 34.65 -19.32 -10.92
CA TYR A 79 34.20 -17.94 -10.79
C TYR A 79 33.80 -17.67 -9.35
N LEU A 80 34.34 -16.60 -8.78
CA LEU A 80 34.01 -16.16 -7.44
C LEU A 80 33.11 -14.93 -7.55
N VAL A 81 31.84 -15.10 -7.20
CA VAL A 81 30.80 -14.07 -7.30
C VAL A 81 30.38 -13.65 -5.90
N CYS A 82 30.28 -12.34 -5.68
CA CYS A 82 29.75 -11.76 -4.45
C CYS A 82 28.27 -11.43 -4.60
N LYS A 83 27.47 -11.73 -3.58
CA LYS A 83 26.09 -11.25 -3.49
C LYS A 83 26.10 -9.75 -3.17
N GLY A 84 25.75 -8.92 -4.15
CA GLY A 84 25.97 -7.47 -4.06
C GLY A 84 27.41 -7.03 -4.40
N PRO A 85 27.75 -5.76 -4.16
CA PRO A 85 29.11 -5.23 -4.27
C PRO A 85 30.09 -5.95 -3.32
N PHE A 86 31.30 -6.24 -3.80
CA PHE A 86 32.34 -6.93 -3.02
C PHE A 86 32.81 -6.13 -1.80
N GLU A 87 32.69 -4.80 -1.85
CA GLU A 87 33.01 -3.93 -0.72
C GLU A 87 32.12 -4.17 0.51
N ASP A 88 30.99 -4.87 0.35
CA ASP A 88 30.12 -5.29 1.43
C ASP A 88 30.61 -6.56 2.13
N ARG A 89 31.65 -7.24 1.63
CA ARG A 89 32.24 -8.44 2.27
C ARG A 89 32.96 -8.06 3.56
N GLY A 90 32.58 -8.73 4.66
CA GLY A 90 33.20 -8.48 5.98
C GLY A 90 32.77 -7.16 6.61
N ARG A 91 32.05 -6.30 5.87
CA ARG A 91 31.05 -5.46 6.53
C ARG A 91 30.03 -6.46 7.07
N THR A 92 29.95 -6.57 8.39
CA THR A 92 28.61 -6.69 8.95
C THR A 92 27.86 -5.52 8.33
N MET A 93 27.02 -5.79 7.32
CA MET A 93 25.81 -4.98 7.26
C MET A 93 25.34 -5.03 8.70
N ALA A 94 25.26 -3.85 9.31
CA ALA A 94 24.56 -3.75 10.56
C ALA A 94 23.30 -4.61 10.38
N PRO A 95 22.94 -5.46 11.36
CA PRO A 95 21.60 -6.02 11.33
C PRO A 95 20.67 -4.88 10.92
N VAL A 96 19.67 -5.15 10.09
CA VAL A 96 18.77 -4.12 9.54
C VAL A 96 18.19 -3.19 10.64
N GLY A 97 18.38 -3.49 11.93
CA GLY A 97 18.12 -2.64 13.10
C GLY A 97 19.25 -1.79 13.71
N GLU A 98 20.32 -1.39 13.02
CA GLU A 98 21.22 -0.32 13.55
C GLU A 98 21.27 0.94 12.66
N GLN A 99 20.15 1.29 12.02
CA GLN A 99 19.95 2.68 11.63
C GLN A 99 19.67 3.49 12.89
N LEU A 100 20.39 4.60 13.04
CA LEU A 100 20.25 5.57 14.12
C LEU A 100 18.76 5.85 14.38
N ARG A 101 18.22 5.29 15.47
CA ARG A 101 16.90 5.65 15.96
C ARG A 101 16.84 7.17 16.04
N VAL A 102 15.94 7.76 15.29
CA VAL A 102 15.76 9.21 15.27
C VAL A 102 14.94 9.59 16.49
N ALA A 103 15.36 10.66 17.18
CA ALA A 103 14.58 11.22 18.26
C ALA A 103 13.25 11.74 17.72
N VAL A 104 12.14 11.22 18.25
CA VAL A 104 10.80 11.66 17.87
C VAL A 104 10.54 13.05 18.45
N THR A 105 10.18 13.99 17.58
CA THR A 105 9.70 15.31 17.99
C THR A 105 8.18 15.33 17.91
N ILE A 106 7.52 15.61 19.04
CA ILE A 106 6.06 15.77 19.10
C ILE A 106 5.77 17.26 19.19
N PRO A 107 4.92 17.83 18.32
CA PRO A 107 4.54 19.24 18.42
C PRO A 107 3.84 19.55 19.75
N ASP A 108 4.21 20.67 20.39
CA ASP A 108 3.57 21.13 21.63
C ASP A 108 2.10 21.52 21.44
N SER A 109 1.71 21.87 20.21
CA SER A 109 0.34 22.23 19.84
C SER A 109 0.02 21.84 18.39
N LEU A 110 -1.25 21.61 18.10
CA LEU A 110 -1.75 21.29 16.76
C LEU A 110 -2.57 22.45 16.19
N PRO A 111 -2.43 22.76 14.89
CA PRO A 111 -3.17 23.85 14.27
C PRO A 111 -4.68 23.56 14.24
N GLY A 112 -5.48 24.64 14.28
CA GLY A 112 -6.93 24.54 14.11
C GLY A 112 -7.32 24.40 12.63
N PRO A 113 -8.52 23.85 12.33
CA PRO A 113 -9.02 23.74 10.96
C PRO A 113 -9.18 25.13 10.29
N ALA A 114 -8.73 25.26 9.05
CA ALA A 114 -9.00 26.43 8.21
C ALA A 114 -10.34 26.26 7.46
N PRO A 115 -10.95 27.35 6.95
CA PRO A 115 -12.10 27.25 6.04
C PRO A 115 -11.78 26.37 4.82
N ALA A 116 -12.77 25.60 4.35
CA ALA A 116 -12.65 24.76 3.17
C ALA A 116 -13.96 24.77 2.37
N PRO A 117 -13.93 24.51 1.05
CA PRO A 117 -15.12 24.36 0.25
C PRO A 117 -16.06 23.28 0.81
N GLY A 118 -17.35 23.54 0.80
CA GLY A 118 -18.37 22.56 1.20
C GLY A 118 -18.55 21.46 0.15
N ILE A 119 -19.04 20.31 0.60
CA ILE A 119 -19.43 19.19 -0.28
C ILE A 119 -20.95 19.12 -0.29
N ALA A 120 -21.55 19.36 -1.45
CA ALA A 120 -22.99 19.38 -1.63
C ALA A 120 -23.59 17.95 -1.67
N PRO A 121 -24.89 17.77 -1.40
CA PRO A 121 -25.59 16.53 -1.71
C PRO A 121 -25.38 16.10 -3.17
N LEU A 122 -25.36 14.80 -3.41
CA LEU A 122 -25.12 14.17 -4.71
C LEU A 122 -23.78 14.53 -5.37
N SER A 123 -22.83 15.11 -4.62
CA SER A 123 -21.47 15.35 -5.13
C SER A 123 -20.83 14.02 -5.53
N ILE A 124 -20.19 14.02 -6.70
CA ILE A 124 -19.46 12.89 -7.25
C ILE A 124 -17.99 13.01 -6.88
N MET A 125 -17.40 11.89 -6.48
CA MET A 125 -15.96 11.81 -6.19
C MET A 125 -15.40 10.40 -6.40
N GLY A 126 -14.11 10.32 -6.70
CA GLY A 126 -13.37 9.05 -6.60
C GLY A 126 -13.18 8.63 -5.14
N ILE A 127 -12.82 7.37 -4.91
CA ILE A 127 -12.50 6.88 -3.56
C ILE A 127 -11.10 7.31 -3.12
N GLY A 128 -10.12 7.34 -4.03
CA GLY A 128 -8.75 7.73 -3.72
C GLY A 128 -7.84 7.45 -4.92
N SER A 129 -7.29 6.24 -4.95
CA SER A 129 -6.30 5.78 -5.93
C SER A 129 -6.74 5.83 -7.39
N TRP A 130 -5.80 6.23 -8.25
CA TRP A 130 -5.97 6.35 -9.70
C TRP A 130 -4.87 5.62 -10.48
N PRO A 131 -5.15 5.05 -11.67
CA PRO A 131 -4.14 4.34 -12.45
C PRO A 131 -2.99 5.25 -12.87
N ARG A 132 -1.76 4.84 -12.53
CA ARG A 132 -0.54 5.61 -12.78
C ARG A 132 -0.03 5.41 -14.20
N PRO A 133 0.47 6.46 -14.88
CA PRO A 133 1.23 6.29 -16.11
C PRO A 133 2.46 5.40 -15.91
N ARG A 134 2.87 4.64 -16.94
CA ARG A 134 4.02 3.73 -16.83
C ARG A 134 5.31 4.42 -16.38
N TRP A 135 5.55 5.65 -16.83
CA TRP A 135 6.72 6.43 -16.42
C TRP A 135 6.67 6.84 -14.95
N MET A 136 5.47 7.00 -14.37
CA MET A 136 5.31 7.29 -12.95
C MET A 136 5.60 6.04 -12.11
N LEU A 137 5.18 4.86 -12.57
CA LEU A 137 5.53 3.58 -11.94
C LEU A 137 7.05 3.40 -11.90
N GLN A 138 7.72 3.65 -13.03
CA GLN A 138 9.18 3.59 -13.09
C GLN A 138 9.82 4.58 -12.10
N ALA A 139 9.28 5.80 -11.96
CA ALA A 139 9.78 6.78 -11.00
C ALA A 139 9.59 6.33 -9.54
N VAL A 140 8.48 5.65 -9.21
CA VAL A 140 8.27 5.03 -7.89
C VAL A 140 9.34 3.98 -7.61
N HIS A 141 9.59 3.08 -8.55
CA HIS A 141 10.63 2.05 -8.41
C HIS A 141 12.03 2.66 -8.29
N ASP A 142 12.38 3.61 -9.17
CA ASP A 142 13.67 4.28 -9.17
C ASP A 142 13.91 5.06 -7.86
N ARG A 143 12.89 5.69 -7.28
CA ARG A 143 13.00 6.34 -5.97
C ARG A 143 13.23 5.31 -4.85
N LEU A 144 12.45 4.23 -4.82
CA LEU A 144 12.58 3.16 -3.81
C LEU A 144 13.94 2.46 -3.86
N GLU A 145 14.59 2.45 -5.02
CA GLU A 145 15.92 1.87 -5.23
C GLU A 145 17.05 2.92 -5.16
N GLY A 146 16.74 4.17 -4.82
CA GLY A 146 17.71 5.26 -4.67
C GLY A 146 18.36 5.73 -5.98
N ARG A 147 17.76 5.39 -7.13
CA ARG A 147 18.22 5.81 -8.47
C ARG A 147 17.65 7.16 -8.91
N LEU A 148 16.58 7.63 -8.27
CA LEU A 148 15.96 8.92 -8.53
C LEU A 148 15.96 9.76 -7.25
N ASP A 149 16.46 10.99 -7.33
CA ASP A 149 16.39 11.91 -6.20
C ASP A 149 14.95 12.40 -5.95
N ASP A 150 14.70 12.89 -4.74
CA ASP A 150 13.35 13.27 -4.32
C ASP A 150 12.79 14.42 -5.16
N ALA A 151 13.61 15.42 -5.53
CA ALA A 151 13.15 16.56 -6.30
C ALA A 151 12.66 16.15 -7.72
N ALA A 152 13.42 15.29 -8.40
CA ALA A 152 13.05 14.74 -9.69
C ALA A 152 11.82 13.82 -9.60
N PHE A 153 11.71 13.04 -8.52
CA PHE A 153 10.51 12.25 -8.25
C PHE A 153 9.27 13.14 -8.05
N GLN A 154 9.36 14.18 -7.21
CA GLN A 154 8.24 15.08 -6.96
C GLN A 154 7.78 15.78 -8.24
N ALA A 155 8.72 16.26 -9.07
CA ALA A 155 8.39 16.88 -10.36
C ALA A 155 7.69 15.90 -11.32
N THR A 156 8.15 14.64 -11.36
CA THR A 156 7.50 13.59 -12.16
C THR A 156 6.09 13.30 -11.65
N ALA A 157 5.93 13.20 -10.33
CA ALA A 157 4.64 12.95 -9.71
C ALA A 157 3.65 14.12 -9.88
N ASP A 158 4.13 15.36 -9.85
CA ASP A 158 3.33 16.56 -10.15
C ASP A 158 2.66 16.44 -11.53
N ASP A 159 3.38 15.98 -12.55
CA ASP A 159 2.83 15.75 -13.88
C ASP A 159 1.78 14.64 -13.89
N ALA A 160 1.96 13.59 -13.10
CA ALA A 160 1.00 12.49 -13.00
C ALA A 160 -0.29 12.96 -12.32
N VAL A 161 -0.16 13.76 -11.27
CA VAL A 161 -1.29 14.38 -10.56
C VAL A 161 -2.06 15.32 -11.50
N ARG A 162 -1.37 16.14 -12.32
CA ARG A 162 -2.04 16.99 -13.33
C ARG A 162 -2.87 16.17 -14.32
N LEU A 163 -2.37 15.01 -14.78
CA LEU A 163 -3.13 14.13 -15.65
C LEU A 163 -4.37 13.56 -14.96
N CYS A 164 -4.24 13.13 -13.70
CA CYS A 164 -5.33 12.61 -12.89
C CYS A 164 -6.42 13.67 -12.65
N ILE A 165 -6.03 14.86 -12.19
CA ILE A 165 -6.93 16.00 -11.96
C ILE A 165 -7.61 16.42 -13.27
N GLY A 166 -6.87 16.44 -14.37
CA GLY A 166 -7.41 16.73 -15.70
C GLY A 166 -8.49 15.72 -16.12
N ALA A 167 -8.28 14.42 -15.87
CA ALA A 167 -9.26 13.37 -16.16
C ALA A 167 -10.53 13.50 -15.32
N GLN A 168 -10.38 13.68 -14.00
CA GLN A 168 -11.52 13.91 -13.11
C GLN A 168 -12.30 15.18 -13.47
N SER A 169 -11.59 16.25 -13.85
CA SER A 169 -12.21 17.51 -14.28
C SER A 169 -13.00 17.35 -15.57
N ARG A 170 -12.46 16.64 -16.58
CA ARG A 170 -13.17 16.33 -17.82
C ARG A 170 -14.39 15.43 -17.60
N ALA A 171 -14.30 14.50 -16.65
CA ALA A 171 -15.41 13.65 -16.28
C ALA A 171 -16.56 14.42 -15.63
N GLY A 172 -16.30 15.60 -15.03
CA GLY A 172 -17.31 16.43 -14.37
C GLY A 172 -17.44 16.19 -12.86
N VAL A 173 -16.41 15.63 -12.24
CA VAL A 173 -16.36 15.31 -10.80
C VAL A 173 -16.41 16.59 -9.94
N ASP A 174 -17.08 16.53 -8.79
CA ASP A 174 -17.27 17.68 -7.89
C ASP A 174 -16.17 17.80 -6.83
N VAL A 175 -15.70 16.67 -6.31
CA VAL A 175 -14.61 16.61 -5.31
C VAL A 175 -13.47 15.74 -5.86
N LEU A 176 -12.30 16.33 -6.02
CA LEU A 176 -11.16 15.69 -6.66
C LEU A 176 -10.21 15.05 -5.65
N THR A 177 -9.49 14.04 -6.11
CA THR A 177 -8.30 13.49 -5.42
C THR A 177 -7.06 13.73 -6.28
N ASP A 178 -5.86 13.68 -5.69
CA ASP A 178 -4.61 13.68 -6.45
C ASP A 178 -4.36 12.34 -7.17
N GLY A 179 -5.21 11.33 -6.90
CA GLY A 179 -5.08 9.98 -7.43
C GLY A 179 -4.01 9.13 -6.74
N GLU A 180 -3.47 9.58 -5.61
CA GLU A 180 -2.41 8.91 -4.83
C GLU A 180 -1.15 8.63 -5.67
N GLN A 181 -0.87 9.45 -6.68
CA GLN A 181 0.12 9.14 -7.72
C GLN A 181 1.53 8.93 -7.16
N ARG A 182 1.86 9.56 -6.02
CA ARG A 182 3.16 9.46 -5.33
C ARG A 182 3.36 8.19 -4.51
N ARG A 183 2.30 7.40 -4.33
CA ARG A 183 2.26 6.26 -3.41
C ARG A 183 2.48 4.96 -4.16
N ASP A 184 3.26 4.04 -3.58
CA ASP A 184 3.48 2.68 -4.06
C ASP A 184 2.26 1.78 -3.77
N SER A 185 1.73 1.88 -2.55
CA SER A 185 0.43 1.36 -2.17
C SER A 185 -0.25 2.29 -1.16
N TYR A 186 -1.56 2.10 -0.98
CA TYR A 186 -2.37 2.93 -0.08
C TYR A 186 -1.94 2.88 1.40
N ALA A 187 -1.26 1.80 1.84
CA ALA A 187 -0.87 1.61 3.25
C ALA A 187 0.65 1.68 3.48
N SER A 188 1.45 1.12 2.58
CA SER A 188 2.92 1.04 2.75
C SER A 188 3.59 2.41 2.75
N PHE A 189 3.07 3.39 2.00
CA PHE A 189 3.69 4.71 1.90
C PHE A 189 3.87 5.38 3.26
N VAL A 190 2.94 5.16 4.21
CA VAL A 190 3.07 5.71 5.57
C VAL A 190 4.29 5.14 6.26
N GLY A 191 4.49 3.81 6.20
CA GLY A 191 5.66 3.17 6.81
C GLY A 191 7.00 3.67 6.26
N GLY A 192 7.04 4.16 5.02
CA GLY A 192 8.23 4.77 4.43
C GLY A 192 8.48 6.23 4.85
N LEU A 193 7.49 6.90 5.45
CA LEU A 193 7.56 8.32 5.83
C LEU A 193 7.62 8.55 7.35
N LEU A 194 7.29 7.54 8.16
CA LEU A 194 7.37 7.64 9.61
C LEU A 194 8.81 7.54 10.11
N ASP A 195 9.15 8.34 11.12
CA ASP A 195 10.41 8.19 11.82
C ASP A 195 10.45 6.81 12.49
N ASN A 196 11.61 6.15 12.39
CA ASN A 196 11.84 4.82 12.95
C ASN A 196 10.97 3.70 12.35
N CYS A 197 10.34 3.90 11.20
CA CYS A 197 9.69 2.85 10.42
C CYS A 197 10.33 2.74 9.03
N GLN A 198 10.45 1.52 8.50
CA GLN A 198 10.99 1.32 7.15
C GLN A 198 10.28 0.19 6.41
N LEU A 199 10.19 0.34 5.10
CA LEU A 199 9.71 -0.69 4.20
C LEU A 199 10.85 -1.63 3.81
N ILE A 200 10.79 -2.86 4.32
CA ILE A 200 11.75 -3.91 3.95
C ILE A 200 11.05 -5.03 3.17
N PRO A 201 11.75 -5.72 2.24
CA PRO A 201 11.22 -6.91 1.60
C PRO A 201 10.80 -7.98 2.62
N LEU A 202 9.71 -8.72 2.36
CA LEU A 202 9.30 -9.81 3.25
C LEU A 202 10.36 -10.92 3.35
N SER A 203 11.15 -11.13 2.30
CA SER A 203 12.29 -12.04 2.35
C SER A 203 13.25 -11.71 3.49
N ASP A 204 13.42 -10.42 3.80
CA ASP A 204 14.40 -9.94 4.76
C ASP A 204 13.89 -10.07 6.20
N LEU A 205 12.56 -10.17 6.39
CA LEU A 205 11.94 -10.47 7.68
C LEU A 205 12.33 -11.83 8.23
N THR A 206 12.66 -12.81 7.37
CA THR A 206 13.06 -14.17 7.80
C THR A 206 14.22 -14.14 8.79
N ALA A 207 15.12 -13.16 8.68
CA ALA A 207 16.26 -12.97 9.59
C ALA A 207 15.90 -12.27 10.92
N MET A 208 14.71 -11.66 11.00
CA MET A 208 14.25 -10.86 12.14
C MET A 208 13.23 -11.57 13.02
N VAL A 209 12.69 -12.70 12.58
CA VAL A 209 11.64 -13.45 13.27
C VAL A 209 12.17 -14.55 14.20
N ASP A 210 11.41 -14.90 15.22
CA ASP A 210 11.75 -15.96 16.19
C ASP A 210 11.91 -17.34 15.51
N ASP A 211 10.97 -17.70 14.62
CA ASP A 211 10.93 -18.98 13.90
C ASP A 211 10.84 -18.73 12.38
N SER A 212 12.01 -18.65 11.74
CA SER A 212 12.14 -18.38 10.31
C SER A 212 11.50 -19.47 9.45
N GLU A 213 11.56 -20.74 9.85
CA GLU A 213 10.97 -21.84 9.08
C GLU A 213 9.43 -21.78 9.09
N LYS A 214 8.83 -21.47 10.25
CA LYS A 214 7.39 -21.25 10.37
C LYS A 214 6.94 -20.07 9.51
N PHE A 215 7.65 -18.95 9.60
CA PHE A 215 7.33 -17.74 8.84
C PHE A 215 7.38 -18.00 7.32
N GLU A 216 8.40 -18.68 6.82
CA GLU A 216 8.46 -19.04 5.41
C GLU A 216 7.35 -20.01 4.98
N ARG A 217 6.96 -20.97 5.84
CA ARG A 217 5.82 -21.85 5.56
C ARG A 217 4.53 -21.05 5.44
N GLU A 218 4.34 -20.04 6.28
CA GLU A 218 3.17 -19.15 6.21
C GLU A 218 3.18 -18.30 4.94
N LEU A 219 4.32 -17.70 4.56
CA LEU A 219 4.45 -16.96 3.31
C LEU A 219 4.15 -17.83 2.07
N ARG A 220 4.66 -19.06 2.05
CA ARG A 220 4.37 -20.03 0.97
C ARG A 220 2.90 -20.43 0.93
N ALA A 221 2.26 -20.64 2.09
CA ALA A 221 0.85 -21.00 2.17
C ALA A 221 -0.08 -19.88 1.69
N LEU A 222 0.38 -18.62 1.77
CA LEU A 222 -0.35 -17.44 1.32
C LEU A 222 -0.03 -17.03 -0.13
N ASP A 223 0.78 -17.82 -0.85
CA ASP A 223 1.22 -17.55 -2.24
C ASP A 223 1.79 -16.13 -2.43
N VAL A 224 2.55 -15.65 -1.44
CA VAL A 224 3.06 -14.28 -1.42
C VAL A 224 4.39 -14.20 -2.17
N PRO A 225 4.56 -13.31 -3.17
CA PRO A 225 5.85 -13.06 -3.80
C PRO A 225 6.74 -12.24 -2.83
N ALA A 226 7.37 -12.93 -1.88
CA ALA A 226 8.03 -12.30 -0.72
C ALA A 226 9.16 -11.30 -1.05
N ALA A 227 9.81 -11.44 -2.21
CA ALA A 227 10.84 -10.51 -2.65
C ALA A 227 10.28 -9.21 -3.27
N GLU A 228 9.03 -9.25 -3.74
CA GLU A 228 8.36 -8.13 -4.41
C GLU A 228 7.44 -7.35 -3.47
N VAL A 229 7.01 -7.99 -2.36
CA VAL A 229 6.21 -7.34 -1.32
C VAL A 229 7.12 -6.74 -0.25
N ARG A 230 6.93 -5.44 0.01
CA ARG A 230 7.57 -4.73 1.11
C ARG A 230 6.61 -4.53 2.26
N HIS A 231 7.13 -4.60 3.48
CA HIS A 231 6.36 -4.50 4.70
C HIS A 231 6.96 -3.47 5.66
N PRO A 232 6.13 -2.66 6.34
CA PRO A 232 6.61 -1.69 7.31
C PRO A 232 7.10 -2.40 8.58
N VAL A 233 8.35 -2.15 8.95
CA VAL A 233 8.95 -2.62 10.20
C VAL A 233 9.29 -1.44 11.07
N VAL A 234 8.98 -1.54 12.35
CA VAL A 234 9.16 -0.47 13.32
C VAL A 234 10.38 -0.76 14.20
N TYR A 235 11.33 0.17 14.23
CA TYR A 235 12.63 0.04 14.89
C TYR A 235 12.78 0.91 16.16
N GLY A 236 11.82 1.80 16.39
CA GLY A 236 11.79 2.76 17.51
C GLY A 236 10.41 3.36 17.69
N LYS A 237 10.28 4.35 18.57
CA LYS A 237 9.02 5.11 18.71
C LYS A 237 8.71 5.82 17.39
N LEU A 238 7.47 5.75 16.92
CA LEU A 238 7.07 6.37 15.66
C LEU A 238 7.02 7.89 15.80
N GLY A 239 7.52 8.58 14.79
CA GLY A 239 7.45 10.03 14.68
C GLY A 239 6.99 10.46 13.30
N ARG A 240 6.70 11.75 13.15
CA ARG A 240 6.33 12.36 11.88
C ARG A 240 7.13 13.65 11.71
N SER A 241 8.40 13.50 11.32
CA SER A 241 9.29 14.62 11.01
C SER A 241 8.84 15.45 9.80
N HIS A 242 8.07 14.85 8.89
CA HIS A 242 7.53 15.49 7.69
C HIS A 242 6.05 15.15 7.51
N PRO A 243 5.22 16.08 6.97
CA PRO A 243 3.82 15.76 6.66
C PRO A 243 3.66 14.59 5.69
N LEU A 244 2.67 13.75 5.94
CA LEU A 244 2.43 12.53 5.15
C LEU A 244 1.84 12.85 3.77
N ALA A 245 0.82 13.70 3.74
CA ALA A 245 0.00 13.98 2.55
C ALA A 245 -0.35 15.46 2.37
N VAL A 246 0.06 16.36 3.28
CA VAL A 246 -0.19 17.81 3.13
C VAL A 246 0.32 18.36 1.80
N HIS A 247 1.54 17.98 1.41
CA HIS A 247 2.14 18.41 0.13
C HIS A 247 1.36 17.88 -1.09
N GLU A 248 0.76 16.69 -0.99
CA GLU A 248 -0.11 16.12 -2.02
C GLU A 248 -1.37 16.98 -2.19
N PHE A 249 -2.00 17.37 -1.08
CA PHE A 249 -3.15 18.28 -1.07
C PHE A 249 -2.80 19.66 -1.62
N GLU A 250 -1.72 20.28 -1.15
CA GLU A 250 -1.32 21.64 -1.56
C GLU A 250 -1.10 21.70 -3.08
N PHE A 251 -0.42 20.70 -3.62
CA PHE A 251 -0.21 20.62 -5.07
C PHE A 251 -1.52 20.38 -5.83
N ALA A 252 -2.36 19.43 -5.38
CA ALA A 252 -3.64 19.17 -6.03
C ALA A 252 -4.56 20.39 -6.01
N SER A 253 -4.64 21.10 -4.87
CA SER A 253 -5.41 22.33 -4.71
C SER A 253 -4.87 23.48 -5.56
N SER A 254 -3.57 23.48 -5.90
CA SER A 254 -3.01 24.47 -6.84
C SER A 254 -3.43 24.25 -8.29
N CYS A 255 -3.90 23.04 -8.63
CA CYS A 255 -4.27 22.64 -9.98
C CYS A 255 -5.77 22.81 -10.28
N VAL A 256 -6.63 23.01 -9.27
CA VAL A 256 -8.09 23.04 -9.44
C VAL A 256 -8.76 23.99 -8.44
N ASP A 257 -9.80 24.69 -8.89
CA ASP A 257 -10.69 25.50 -8.02
C ASP A 257 -11.94 24.70 -7.63
N LYS A 258 -11.73 23.57 -6.96
CA LYS A 258 -12.78 22.66 -6.49
C LYS A 258 -12.37 22.01 -5.16
N PRO A 259 -13.32 21.51 -4.36
CA PRO A 259 -13.00 20.76 -3.15
C PRO A 259 -12.05 19.58 -3.45
N VAL A 260 -11.02 19.40 -2.64
CA VAL A 260 -10.07 18.28 -2.73
C VAL A 260 -10.23 17.38 -1.50
N LYS A 261 -10.24 16.07 -1.75
CA LYS A 261 -10.26 15.01 -0.73
C LYS A 261 -8.91 14.30 -0.67
N VAL A 262 -8.45 14.00 0.54
CA VAL A 262 -7.25 13.18 0.79
C VAL A 262 -7.66 11.89 1.49
N ALA A 263 -7.21 10.75 0.97
CA ALA A 263 -7.35 9.45 1.61
C ALA A 263 -6.08 9.11 2.40
N LEU A 264 -6.25 8.60 3.61
CA LEU A 264 -5.22 8.07 4.49
C LEU A 264 -5.59 6.64 4.90
N PRO A 265 -4.62 5.75 5.11
CA PRO A 265 -4.89 4.47 5.76
C PRO A 265 -5.38 4.73 7.18
N GLY A 266 -6.36 3.95 7.63
CA GLY A 266 -6.90 4.08 8.97
C GLY A 266 -5.95 3.58 10.06
N PRO A 267 -6.14 4.05 11.32
CA PRO A 267 -5.26 3.70 12.43
C PRO A 267 -5.30 2.21 12.77
N TYR A 268 -6.42 1.52 12.57
CA TYR A 268 -6.52 0.10 12.86
C TYR A 268 -5.74 -0.73 11.83
N LEU A 269 -5.93 -0.46 10.54
CA LEU A 269 -5.10 -1.03 9.47
C LEU A 269 -3.60 -0.83 9.72
N LEU A 270 -3.17 0.40 10.03
CA LEU A 270 -1.75 0.68 10.25
C LEU A 270 -1.21 -0.07 11.47
N THR A 271 -1.95 -0.05 12.58
CA THR A 271 -1.57 -0.79 13.80
C THR A 271 -1.44 -2.29 13.51
N ARG A 272 -2.41 -2.87 12.80
CA ARG A 272 -2.43 -4.30 12.46
C ARG A 272 -1.30 -4.67 11.50
N THR A 273 -0.98 -3.77 10.57
CA THR A 273 0.09 -3.99 9.58
C THR A 273 1.47 -3.85 10.23
N MET A 274 1.67 -2.90 11.14
CA MET A 274 2.96 -2.62 11.76
C MET A 274 3.27 -3.50 12.99
N TRP A 275 2.26 -4.15 13.58
CA TRP A 275 2.42 -5.06 14.70
C TRP A 275 2.72 -6.49 14.22
N LEU A 276 4.00 -6.86 14.24
CA LEU A 276 4.47 -8.22 14.00
C LEU A 276 4.94 -8.86 15.32
N ASP A 277 4.13 -9.78 15.85
CA ASP A 277 4.40 -10.52 17.08
C ASP A 277 5.58 -11.51 16.96
N CYS A 278 5.90 -11.91 15.74
CA CYS A 278 6.96 -12.85 15.42
C CYS A 278 8.36 -12.22 15.41
N LEU A 279 8.47 -10.88 15.47
CA LEU A 279 9.77 -10.19 15.51
C LEU A 279 10.47 -10.37 16.86
N ARG A 280 11.75 -10.76 16.83
CA ARG A 280 12.60 -10.97 18.02
C ARG A 280 12.76 -9.71 18.86
N GLU A 281 13.00 -8.59 18.19
CA GLU A 281 13.19 -7.29 18.81
C GLU A 281 12.06 -6.36 18.42
N ARG A 282 11.37 -5.80 19.42
CA ARG A 282 10.27 -4.85 19.22
C ARG A 282 10.50 -3.59 20.05
N PRO A 283 10.26 -2.40 19.49
CA PRO A 283 10.37 -1.14 20.23
C PRO A 283 9.16 -0.85 21.13
N TYR A 284 8.12 -1.68 21.08
CA TYR A 284 6.88 -1.56 21.85
C TYR A 284 6.60 -2.86 22.61
N GLU A 285 6.12 -2.73 23.85
CA GLU A 285 5.78 -3.88 24.69
C GLU A 285 4.45 -4.53 24.29
N SER A 286 3.53 -3.75 23.72
CA SER A 286 2.22 -4.23 23.27
C SER A 286 1.71 -3.52 22.02
N ARG A 287 0.74 -4.14 21.36
CA ARG A 287 0.00 -3.59 20.22
C ARG A 287 -0.65 -2.25 20.58
N ASP A 288 -1.21 -2.12 21.77
CA ASP A 288 -1.79 -0.87 22.28
C ASP A 288 -0.77 0.27 22.37
N GLU A 289 0.48 -0.02 22.76
CA GLU A 289 1.50 1.02 22.82
C GLU A 289 1.86 1.55 21.44
N LEU A 290 1.98 0.66 20.45
CA LEU A 290 2.18 1.03 19.05
C LEU A 290 0.98 1.83 18.53
N ALA A 291 -0.23 1.37 18.83
CA ALA A 291 -1.47 2.01 18.40
C ALA A 291 -1.58 3.46 18.91
N ARG A 292 -1.12 3.75 20.13
CA ARG A 292 -1.07 5.12 20.67
C ARG A 292 -0.22 6.05 19.80
N ASP A 293 0.92 5.59 19.31
CA ASP A 293 1.77 6.39 18.43
C ASP A 293 1.20 6.51 17.01
N VAL A 294 0.60 5.45 16.47
CA VAL A 294 -0.13 5.49 15.18
C VAL A 294 -1.27 6.52 15.24
N VAL A 295 -2.07 6.48 16.30
CA VAL A 295 -3.17 7.44 16.55
C VAL A 295 -2.63 8.86 16.62
N ARG A 296 -1.55 9.09 17.39
CA ARG A 296 -0.94 10.41 17.53
C ARG A 296 -0.48 10.95 16.17
N VAL A 297 0.26 10.16 15.39
CA VAL A 297 0.80 10.61 14.10
C VAL A 297 -0.32 10.90 13.09
N LEU A 298 -1.32 10.03 12.98
CA LEU A 298 -2.46 10.30 12.10
C LEU A 298 -3.26 11.53 12.55
N ARG A 299 -3.43 11.71 13.87
CA ARG A 299 -4.09 12.89 14.42
C ARG A 299 -3.32 14.17 14.09
N GLU A 300 -2.00 14.18 14.24
CA GLU A 300 -1.15 15.28 13.80
C GLU A 300 -1.41 15.57 12.31
N GLU A 301 -1.32 14.57 11.45
CA GLU A 301 -1.52 14.74 10.00
C GLU A 301 -2.90 15.33 9.67
N VAL A 302 -3.97 14.85 10.28
CA VAL A 302 -5.33 15.35 10.04
C VAL A 302 -5.46 16.81 10.46
N HIS A 303 -4.85 17.21 11.58
CA HIS A 303 -4.82 18.61 11.98
C HIS A 303 -4.12 19.49 10.93
N PHE A 304 -2.97 19.06 10.40
CA PHE A 304 -2.27 19.81 9.36
C PHE A 304 -3.05 19.86 8.04
N LEU A 305 -3.67 18.75 7.60
CA LEU A 305 -4.52 18.71 6.42
C LEU A 305 -5.75 19.63 6.54
N LEU A 306 -6.42 19.62 7.70
CA LEU A 306 -7.56 20.49 7.96
C LEU A 306 -7.16 21.97 8.02
N ALA A 307 -5.99 22.28 8.57
CA ALA A 307 -5.41 23.61 8.60
C ALA A 307 -4.98 24.10 7.20
N ALA A 308 -4.56 23.19 6.32
CA ALA A 308 -4.26 23.50 4.92
C ALA A 308 -5.52 23.79 4.08
N GLY A 309 -6.70 23.37 4.54
CA GLY A 309 -7.98 23.64 3.86
C GLY A 309 -8.56 22.47 3.09
N VAL A 310 -8.15 21.23 3.38
CA VAL A 310 -8.71 20.03 2.73
C VAL A 310 -10.23 19.93 2.92
N ALA A 311 -11.00 19.62 1.88
CA ALA A 311 -12.45 19.56 2.01
C ALA A 311 -12.90 18.33 2.81
N LEU A 312 -12.18 17.22 2.67
CA LEU A 312 -12.49 15.94 3.33
C LEU A 312 -11.22 15.11 3.52
N VAL A 313 -10.98 14.62 4.74
CA VAL A 313 -10.00 13.56 5.02
C VAL A 313 -10.74 12.24 5.18
N GLN A 314 -10.37 11.24 4.39
CA GLN A 314 -10.95 9.90 4.44
C GLN A 314 -9.96 8.93 5.07
N PHE A 315 -10.43 8.06 5.95
CA PHE A 315 -9.69 6.90 6.44
C PHE A 315 -10.14 5.64 5.71
N ASP A 316 -9.19 4.84 5.24
CA ASP A 316 -9.46 3.57 4.58
C ASP A 316 -9.19 2.42 5.54
N GLU A 317 -10.24 1.66 5.86
CA GLU A 317 -10.19 0.52 6.79
C GLU A 317 -10.74 -0.76 6.14
N PRO A 318 -10.13 -1.26 5.04
CA PRO A 318 -10.56 -2.49 4.37
C PRO A 318 -10.46 -3.73 5.27
N VAL A 319 -9.60 -3.66 6.29
CA VAL A 319 -9.34 -4.72 7.28
C VAL A 319 -10.59 -5.06 8.10
N LEU A 320 -11.50 -4.11 8.31
CA LEU A 320 -12.73 -4.33 9.08
C LEU A 320 -13.62 -5.41 8.45
N THR A 321 -13.65 -5.49 7.12
CA THR A 321 -14.41 -6.54 6.44
C THR A 321 -13.71 -7.90 6.55
N GLU A 322 -12.38 -7.94 6.62
CA GLU A 322 -11.63 -9.18 6.87
C GLU A 322 -11.88 -9.72 8.28
N VAL A 323 -11.93 -8.86 9.30
CA VAL A 323 -12.25 -9.26 10.69
C VAL A 323 -13.59 -9.99 10.77
N VAL A 324 -14.57 -9.55 9.98
CA VAL A 324 -15.94 -10.06 10.03
C VAL A 324 -16.20 -11.20 9.04
N PHE A 325 -15.64 -11.14 7.84
CA PHE A 325 -15.94 -12.07 6.75
C PHE A 325 -14.77 -13.00 6.38
N GLY A 326 -13.58 -12.80 6.95
CA GLY A 326 -12.35 -13.49 6.54
C GLY A 326 -12.29 -15.00 6.84
N GLY A 327 -13.20 -15.53 7.68
CA GLY A 327 -13.29 -16.95 8.02
C GLY A 327 -12.01 -17.56 8.65
N ALA A 328 -12.12 -18.78 9.18
CA ALA A 328 -10.95 -19.54 9.69
C ALA A 328 -10.10 -20.16 8.55
N THR A 329 -10.72 -20.39 7.40
CA THR A 329 -10.20 -21.19 6.27
C THR A 329 -10.24 -20.48 4.90
N GLY A 330 -10.61 -19.19 4.84
CA GLY A 330 -10.61 -18.42 3.59
C GLY A 330 -9.20 -18.04 3.14
N ASN A 331 -8.96 -18.00 1.82
CA ASN A 331 -7.73 -17.48 1.21
C ASN A 331 -7.45 -16.09 1.77
N ARG A 332 -6.54 -16.01 2.73
CA ARG A 332 -6.20 -14.78 3.44
C ARG A 332 -5.39 -13.92 2.47
N SER A 333 -5.82 -12.69 2.23
CA SER A 333 -4.92 -11.74 1.58
C SER A 333 -3.91 -11.27 2.63
N PHE A 334 -2.63 -11.58 2.41
CA PHE A 334 -1.52 -11.08 3.22
C PHE A 334 -1.57 -9.56 3.45
N MET A 335 -2.18 -8.85 2.50
CA MET A 335 -2.15 -7.39 2.35
C MET A 335 -2.89 -6.60 3.44
N CYS A 336 -3.65 -7.25 4.32
CA CYS A 336 -4.48 -6.59 5.34
C CYS A 336 -4.06 -6.91 6.79
N GLY A 337 -2.78 -7.25 7.03
CA GLY A 337 -2.29 -7.57 8.38
C GLY A 337 -2.58 -9.01 8.78
N ALA A 338 -2.48 -9.95 7.84
CA ALA A 338 -2.75 -11.38 8.06
C ALA A 338 -1.85 -12.04 9.14
N LEU A 339 -0.75 -11.38 9.51
CA LEU A 339 0.25 -11.83 10.49
C LEU A 339 -0.02 -11.31 11.92
N SER A 340 -1.00 -10.44 12.16
CA SER A 340 -1.23 -9.88 13.49
C SER A 340 -1.98 -10.84 14.43
N GLU A 341 -1.72 -10.73 15.73
CA GLU A 341 -2.49 -11.36 16.82
C GLU A 341 -4.02 -11.14 16.63
N LYS A 342 -4.81 -12.20 16.83
CA LYS A 342 -6.27 -12.20 16.60
C LYS A 342 -7.04 -12.31 17.92
N LEU A 343 -7.75 -11.24 18.28
CA LEU A 343 -8.82 -11.30 19.27
C LEU A 343 -10.16 -11.69 18.60
N GLU A 344 -11.18 -11.93 19.43
CA GLU A 344 -12.56 -12.09 18.97
C GLU A 344 -13.00 -10.88 18.13
N ALA A 345 -13.79 -11.12 17.07
CA ALA A 345 -14.14 -10.09 16.09
C ALA A 345 -14.75 -8.85 16.74
N SER A 346 -15.61 -8.99 17.74
CA SER A 346 -16.18 -7.85 18.47
C SER A 346 -15.13 -7.00 19.18
N MET A 347 -14.12 -7.62 19.79
CA MET A 347 -13.04 -6.89 20.47
C MET A 347 -12.15 -6.14 19.47
N GLU A 348 -11.88 -6.73 18.31
CA GLU A 348 -11.14 -6.07 17.23
C GLU A 348 -11.90 -4.87 16.66
N LEU A 349 -13.22 -5.01 16.46
CA LEU A 349 -14.07 -3.90 16.02
C LEU A 349 -14.16 -2.79 17.08
N ASP A 350 -14.28 -3.13 18.36
CA ASP A 350 -14.25 -2.18 19.47
C ASP A 350 -12.94 -1.39 19.52
N PHE A 351 -11.83 -2.10 19.34
CA PHE A 351 -10.50 -1.50 19.28
C PHE A 351 -10.40 -0.55 18.09
N ALA A 352 -10.81 -0.97 16.89
CA ALA A 352 -10.78 -0.13 15.69
C ALA A 352 -11.59 1.16 15.84
N VAL A 353 -12.80 1.07 16.42
CA VAL A 353 -13.64 2.24 16.74
C VAL A 353 -12.91 3.17 17.72
N SER A 354 -12.29 2.64 18.78
CA SER A 354 -11.54 3.46 19.74
C SER A 354 -10.42 4.24 19.05
N LEU A 355 -9.61 3.57 18.22
CA LEU A 355 -8.50 4.21 17.52
C LEU A 355 -8.97 5.30 16.55
N LEU A 356 -10.00 5.02 15.75
CA LEU A 356 -10.59 6.01 14.84
C LEU A 356 -11.10 7.23 15.61
N ASN A 357 -11.87 7.02 16.68
CA ASN A 357 -12.45 8.10 17.48
C ASN A 357 -11.38 8.92 18.21
N GLU A 358 -10.27 8.29 18.64
CA GLU A 358 -9.12 9.01 19.21
C GLU A 358 -8.42 9.90 18.18
N VAL A 359 -8.23 9.42 16.94
CA VAL A 359 -7.66 10.22 15.85
C VAL A 359 -8.52 11.46 15.59
N VAL A 360 -9.85 11.28 15.49
CA VAL A 360 -10.77 12.34 15.05
C VAL A 360 -11.32 13.23 16.19
N ARG A 361 -11.06 12.90 17.46
CA ARG A 361 -11.66 13.60 18.62
C ARG A 361 -11.56 15.12 18.52
N GLY A 362 -12.69 15.81 18.61
CA GLY A 362 -12.74 17.29 18.61
C GLY A 362 -12.45 17.95 17.26
N LEU A 363 -12.34 17.18 16.18
CA LEU A 363 -12.20 17.68 14.82
C LEU A 363 -13.58 17.78 14.12
N PRO A 364 -13.72 18.60 13.06
CA PRO A 364 -14.99 18.79 12.38
C PRO A 364 -15.42 17.52 11.63
N GLU A 365 -16.30 16.71 12.21
CA GLU A 365 -16.77 15.42 11.66
C GLU A 365 -17.24 15.51 10.20
N LYS A 366 -17.88 16.62 9.81
CA LYS A 366 -18.32 16.86 8.41
C LYS A 366 -17.18 16.92 7.39
N ARG A 367 -15.93 17.03 7.81
CA ARG A 367 -14.73 16.99 6.96
C ARG A 367 -13.94 15.70 7.15
N LEU A 368 -14.53 14.68 7.78
CA LEU A 368 -13.93 13.38 8.04
C LEU A 368 -14.82 12.29 7.45
N GLY A 369 -14.20 11.26 6.89
CA GLY A 369 -14.90 10.12 6.31
C GLY A 369 -14.21 8.79 6.58
N LEU A 370 -14.97 7.70 6.47
CA LEU A 370 -14.49 6.34 6.57
C LEU A 370 -14.90 5.57 5.32
N HIS A 371 -13.95 4.93 4.65
CA HIS A 371 -14.22 3.99 3.58
C HIS A 371 -13.98 2.55 4.06
N ILE A 372 -14.99 1.71 3.81
CA ILE A 372 -14.93 0.29 4.14
C ILE A 372 -15.26 -0.51 2.87
N CYS A 373 -14.25 -1.24 2.40
CA CYS A 373 -14.29 -2.02 1.17
C CYS A 373 -14.11 -3.52 1.47
N ARG A 374 -14.51 -4.38 0.54
CA ARG A 374 -14.42 -5.85 0.66
C ARG A 374 -13.26 -6.41 -0.18
N GLY A 375 -12.24 -5.59 -0.39
CA GLY A 375 -11.02 -5.96 -1.11
C GLY A 375 -11.02 -5.52 -2.58
N ASN A 376 -9.94 -4.85 -2.96
CA ASN A 376 -9.74 -4.26 -4.29
C ASN A 376 -8.35 -4.57 -4.85
N TRP A 377 -7.85 -5.78 -4.57
CA TRP A 377 -6.53 -6.28 -5.01
C TRP A 377 -6.61 -7.14 -6.28
N THR A 378 -7.83 -7.54 -6.67
CA THR A 378 -8.11 -8.37 -7.84
C THR A 378 -9.34 -7.85 -8.57
N ARG A 379 -9.36 -8.09 -9.88
CA ARG A 379 -10.51 -7.82 -10.75
C ARG A 379 -11.57 -8.93 -10.66
N ASP A 380 -11.20 -10.11 -10.18
CA ASP A 380 -12.11 -11.23 -9.97
C ASP A 380 -12.95 -11.00 -8.70
N GLU A 381 -14.24 -10.72 -8.88
CA GLU A 381 -15.15 -10.48 -7.77
C GLU A 381 -15.39 -11.70 -6.89
N SER A 382 -15.21 -12.91 -7.43
CA SER A 382 -15.38 -14.16 -6.68
C SER A 382 -14.26 -14.41 -5.68
N ALA A 383 -13.10 -13.78 -5.90
CA ALA A 383 -11.92 -13.91 -5.03
C ALA A 383 -11.89 -12.87 -3.89
N ALA A 384 -12.77 -11.87 -3.90
CA ALA A 384 -12.86 -10.85 -2.85
C ALA A 384 -14.07 -11.07 -1.94
N LEU A 385 -14.08 -10.43 -0.77
CA LEU A 385 -14.99 -10.77 0.33
C LEU A 385 -16.46 -10.47 -0.02
N SER A 386 -17.38 -11.26 0.52
CA SER A 386 -18.83 -11.07 0.35
C SER A 386 -19.53 -11.08 1.69
N GLY A 387 -20.50 -10.18 1.89
CA GLY A 387 -21.22 -10.04 3.15
C GLY A 387 -21.86 -8.67 3.33
N GLY A 388 -23.08 -8.64 3.86
CA GLY A 388 -23.81 -7.40 4.11
C GLY A 388 -23.26 -6.57 5.27
N TYR A 389 -23.53 -5.27 5.28
CA TYR A 389 -23.03 -4.34 6.31
C TYR A 389 -23.60 -4.57 7.72
N GLY A 390 -24.56 -5.49 7.89
CA GLY A 390 -25.22 -5.78 9.17
C GLY A 390 -24.24 -6.04 10.32
N ALA A 391 -23.18 -6.80 10.05
CA ALA A 391 -22.16 -7.14 11.04
C ALA A 391 -21.18 -6.00 11.37
N LEU A 392 -21.18 -4.91 10.57
CA LEU A 392 -20.40 -3.71 10.81
C LEU A 392 -21.26 -2.53 11.28
N MET A 393 -22.57 -2.70 11.43
CA MET A 393 -23.48 -1.61 11.79
C MET A 393 -23.14 -0.92 13.11
N ASP A 394 -22.60 -1.67 14.08
CA ASP A 394 -22.17 -1.09 15.35
C ASP A 394 -20.99 -0.13 15.16
N VAL A 395 -20.01 -0.51 14.34
CA VAL A 395 -18.88 0.35 13.94
C VAL A 395 -19.39 1.60 13.23
N LEU A 396 -20.25 1.44 12.22
CA LEU A 396 -20.78 2.55 11.42
C LEU A 396 -21.55 3.58 12.27
N LYS A 397 -22.18 3.13 13.37
CA LYS A 397 -22.90 4.01 14.31
C LYS A 397 -21.96 4.74 15.27
N ARG A 398 -20.90 4.09 15.73
CA ARG A 398 -20.03 4.57 16.81
C ARG A 398 -18.84 5.39 16.33
N VAL A 399 -18.47 5.30 15.05
CA VAL A 399 -17.36 6.08 14.51
C VAL A 399 -17.73 7.57 14.35
N ASP A 400 -16.90 8.46 14.85
CA ASP A 400 -17.14 9.91 14.91
C ASP A 400 -16.72 10.61 13.59
N VAL A 401 -17.25 10.13 12.46
CA VAL A 401 -17.06 10.74 11.12
C VAL A 401 -18.39 11.15 10.48
N GLY A 402 -18.36 12.16 9.62
CA GLY A 402 -19.54 12.72 8.96
C GLY A 402 -19.81 12.17 7.54
N ALA A 403 -19.00 11.24 7.05
CA ALA A 403 -19.21 10.54 5.78
C ALA A 403 -18.79 9.07 5.86
N LEU A 404 -19.61 8.16 5.30
CA LEU A 404 -19.30 6.75 5.16
C LEU A 404 -19.29 6.39 3.67
N PHE A 405 -18.19 5.84 3.15
CA PHE A 405 -18.07 5.43 1.75
C PHE A 405 -18.16 3.91 1.63
N LEU A 406 -19.25 3.42 1.03
CA LEU A 406 -19.65 2.02 1.07
C LEU A 406 -19.76 1.42 -0.34
N GLU A 407 -19.31 0.18 -0.48
CA GLU A 407 -19.48 -0.64 -1.69
C GLU A 407 -20.91 -1.19 -1.75
N LEU A 408 -21.71 -0.69 -2.68
CA LEU A 408 -23.15 -0.97 -2.81
C LEU A 408 -23.58 -1.31 -4.25
N CYS A 409 -22.67 -1.26 -5.23
CA CYS A 409 -23.02 -1.48 -6.63
C CYS A 409 -23.26 -2.96 -6.97
N THR A 410 -22.59 -3.87 -6.25
CA THR A 410 -22.56 -5.31 -6.52
C THR A 410 -23.41 -6.11 -5.54
N GLU A 411 -23.84 -7.31 -5.95
CA GLU A 411 -24.64 -8.22 -5.10
C GLU A 411 -23.91 -8.64 -3.80
N ARG A 412 -22.58 -8.54 -3.77
CA ARG A 412 -21.75 -8.78 -2.57
C ARG A 412 -22.08 -7.84 -1.42
N ALA A 413 -22.67 -6.69 -1.71
CA ALA A 413 -23.14 -5.76 -0.71
C ALA A 413 -24.25 -6.34 0.19
N GLY A 414 -24.88 -7.43 -0.23
CA GLY A 414 -25.92 -8.12 0.52
C GLY A 414 -27.15 -7.24 0.73
N ASP A 415 -27.79 -7.39 1.89
CA ASP A 415 -28.96 -6.59 2.26
C ASP A 415 -28.55 -5.14 2.59
N VAL A 416 -28.99 -4.20 1.74
CA VAL A 416 -28.74 -2.76 1.91
C VAL A 416 -29.75 -2.10 2.86
N ASP A 417 -30.90 -2.73 3.14
CA ASP A 417 -31.93 -2.13 4.00
C ASP A 417 -31.45 -1.97 5.46
N VAL A 418 -30.45 -2.75 5.88
CA VAL A 418 -29.81 -2.61 7.19
C VAL A 418 -29.21 -1.22 7.39
N LEU A 419 -28.82 -0.56 6.29
CA LEU A 419 -28.20 0.77 6.31
C LEU A 419 -29.21 1.88 6.62
N LYS A 420 -30.53 1.61 6.66
CA LYS A 420 -31.53 2.54 7.25
C LYS A 420 -31.21 2.90 8.69
N ALA A 421 -30.45 2.04 9.39
CA ALA A 421 -30.01 2.28 10.76
C ALA A 421 -28.71 3.10 10.86
N VAL A 422 -28.14 3.59 9.75
CA VAL A 422 -27.04 4.55 9.76
C VAL A 422 -27.53 5.90 10.31
N PRO A 423 -26.84 6.51 11.29
CA PRO A 423 -27.26 7.78 11.89
C PRO A 423 -27.50 8.92 10.87
N ASP A 424 -28.55 9.72 11.10
CA ASP A 424 -29.03 10.75 10.16
C ASP A 424 -28.09 11.96 10.01
N ASP A 425 -27.18 12.14 10.96
CA ASP A 425 -26.11 13.15 10.92
C ASP A 425 -24.96 12.77 9.97
N LYS A 426 -24.91 11.52 9.50
CA LYS A 426 -23.89 11.03 8.57
C LYS A 426 -24.36 11.06 7.11
N ARG A 427 -23.47 11.50 6.22
CA ARG A 427 -23.61 11.32 4.77
C ARG A 427 -23.16 9.91 4.36
N VAL A 428 -23.72 9.39 3.28
CA VAL A 428 -23.39 8.07 2.75
C VAL A 428 -22.93 8.22 1.29
N GLY A 429 -21.65 7.95 1.06
CA GLY A 429 -21.08 7.72 -0.26
C GLY A 429 -21.47 6.35 -0.76
N VAL A 430 -22.28 6.32 -1.82
CA VAL A 430 -22.83 5.10 -2.40
C VAL A 430 -22.02 4.75 -3.63
N GLY A 431 -21.40 3.56 -3.60
CA GLY A 431 -20.82 2.93 -4.77
C GLY A 431 -21.91 2.59 -5.80
N VAL A 432 -21.92 3.29 -6.94
CA VAL A 432 -22.94 3.13 -8.00
C VAL A 432 -22.39 2.53 -9.29
N VAL A 433 -21.08 2.33 -9.36
CA VAL A 433 -20.37 1.63 -10.45
C VAL A 433 -19.32 0.69 -9.87
N ASN A 434 -19.09 -0.42 -10.56
CA ASN A 434 -18.03 -1.36 -10.24
C ASN A 434 -16.75 -0.98 -11.01
N GLN A 435 -15.73 -0.54 -10.28
CA GLN A 435 -14.43 -0.15 -10.79
C GLN A 435 -13.60 -1.30 -11.38
N LYS A 436 -13.91 -2.57 -11.04
CA LYS A 436 -13.13 -3.74 -11.49
C LYS A 436 -13.46 -4.16 -12.92
N LEU A 437 -14.61 -3.73 -13.44
CA LEU A 437 -15.11 -4.08 -14.76
C LEU A 437 -14.68 -3.06 -15.82
N ASP A 438 -14.17 -3.55 -16.95
CA ASP A 438 -13.88 -2.71 -18.13
C ASP A 438 -15.18 -2.26 -18.82
N SER A 439 -16.24 -3.06 -18.75
CA SER A 439 -17.55 -2.73 -19.30
C SER A 439 -18.17 -1.58 -18.52
N MET A 440 -18.70 -0.58 -19.23
CA MET A 440 -19.49 0.49 -18.62
C MET A 440 -20.86 -0.05 -18.22
N GLU A 441 -21.31 0.30 -17.01
CA GLU A 441 -22.72 0.14 -16.63
C GLU A 441 -23.58 1.06 -17.50
N LEU A 442 -24.82 0.65 -17.75
CA LEU A 442 -25.79 1.52 -18.41
C LEU A 442 -26.13 2.70 -17.50
N VAL A 443 -26.27 3.88 -18.11
CA VAL A 443 -26.63 5.11 -17.38
C VAL A 443 -27.93 4.92 -16.61
N GLU A 444 -28.91 4.20 -17.19
CA GLU A 444 -30.18 3.87 -16.57
C GLU A 444 -30.02 2.96 -15.34
N ASP A 445 -29.02 2.08 -15.34
CA ASP A 445 -28.75 1.20 -14.19
C ASP A 445 -28.08 1.98 -13.06
N ILE A 446 -27.20 2.92 -13.39
CA ILE A 446 -26.60 3.85 -12.42
C ILE A 446 -27.69 4.74 -11.83
N GLN A 447 -28.57 5.31 -12.67
CA GLN A 447 -29.69 6.14 -12.23
C GLN A 447 -30.61 5.41 -11.25
N ARG A 448 -30.97 4.15 -11.53
CA ARG A 448 -31.77 3.33 -10.61
C ARG A 448 -31.09 3.13 -9.26
N ARG A 449 -29.77 2.94 -9.23
CA ARG A 449 -29.00 2.84 -7.97
C ARG A 449 -29.00 4.18 -7.21
N ILE A 450 -28.83 5.30 -7.90
CA ILE A 450 -28.88 6.64 -7.28
C ILE A 450 -30.28 6.90 -6.68
N SER A 451 -31.36 6.64 -7.43
CA SER A 451 -32.72 6.78 -6.92
C SER A 451 -33.01 5.87 -5.72
N ALA A 452 -32.51 4.62 -5.74
CA ALA A 452 -32.61 3.72 -4.60
C ALA A 452 -31.88 4.26 -3.36
N ALA A 453 -30.67 4.82 -3.54
CA ALA A 453 -29.93 5.47 -2.46
C ALA A 453 -30.65 6.70 -1.90
N ILE A 454 -31.22 7.56 -2.75
CA ILE A 454 -32.00 8.72 -2.33
C ILE A 454 -33.23 8.28 -1.52
N ASN A 455 -33.93 7.24 -1.95
CA ASN A 455 -35.06 6.69 -1.21
C ASN A 455 -34.67 6.10 0.15
N LEU A 456 -33.45 5.56 0.25
CA LEU A 456 -32.94 4.91 1.45
C LEU A 456 -32.42 5.90 2.50
N PHE A 457 -31.67 6.90 2.06
CA PHE A 457 -30.92 7.81 2.94
C PHE A 457 -31.45 9.25 2.95
N GLY A 458 -32.24 9.63 1.93
CA GLY A 458 -32.62 11.01 1.64
C GLY A 458 -31.54 11.74 0.84
N GLU A 459 -31.97 12.55 -0.13
CA GLU A 459 -31.09 13.26 -1.08
C GLU A 459 -29.97 14.04 -0.38
N ALA A 460 -30.30 14.77 0.69
CA ALA A 460 -29.38 15.62 1.43
C ALA A 460 -28.16 14.88 2.03
N ARG A 461 -28.22 13.54 2.14
CA ARG A 461 -27.18 12.70 2.74
C ARG A 461 -26.38 11.90 1.71
N VAL A 462 -26.86 11.77 0.49
CA VAL A 462 -26.23 10.90 -0.52
C VAL A 462 -25.02 11.60 -1.15
N LEU A 463 -23.91 10.88 -1.26
CA LEU A 463 -22.76 11.20 -2.11
C LEU A 463 -22.57 10.05 -3.10
N LEU A 464 -21.94 10.30 -4.25
CA LEU A 464 -21.85 9.33 -5.33
C LEU A 464 -20.39 8.96 -5.62
N THR A 465 -20.08 7.67 -5.61
CA THR A 465 -18.72 7.16 -5.83
C THR A 465 -18.73 5.88 -6.68
N PRO A 466 -17.58 5.44 -7.22
CA PRO A 466 -17.38 4.02 -7.48
C PRO A 466 -17.36 3.22 -6.17
N ASP A 467 -17.49 1.90 -6.26
CA ASP A 467 -17.42 1.00 -5.09
C ASP A 467 -16.07 1.14 -4.36
N CYS A 468 -14.94 1.23 -5.06
CA CYS A 468 -13.60 1.44 -4.50
C CYS A 468 -12.70 2.26 -5.45
N GLY A 469 -11.43 2.50 -5.06
CA GLY A 469 -10.44 3.17 -5.90
C GLY A 469 -10.05 2.39 -7.17
N PHE A 470 -9.48 3.05 -8.17
CA PHE A 470 -9.19 2.43 -9.46
C PHE A 470 -7.80 1.77 -9.53
N ALA A 471 -6.92 2.00 -8.54
CA ALA A 471 -5.55 1.46 -8.54
C ALA A 471 -4.93 1.33 -7.13
N THR A 472 -5.47 0.43 -6.31
CA THR A 472 -5.00 0.15 -4.93
C THR A 472 -3.49 -0.07 -4.85
N PHE A 473 -2.93 -0.77 -5.84
CA PHE A 473 -1.50 -0.99 -6.00
C PHE A 473 -1.01 -0.29 -7.26
N ALA A 474 0.15 0.36 -7.17
CA ALA A 474 0.76 1.01 -8.31
C ALA A 474 0.97 0.03 -9.49
N ASP A 475 1.53 -1.15 -9.20
CA ASP A 475 1.91 -2.12 -10.23
C ASP A 475 0.77 -3.03 -10.73
N ASN A 476 -0.38 -3.01 -10.06
CA ASN A 476 -1.54 -3.84 -10.44
C ASN A 476 -2.85 -3.06 -10.35
N PRO A 477 -3.09 -2.09 -11.26
CA PRO A 477 -4.32 -1.31 -11.27
C PRO A 477 -5.52 -2.19 -11.71
N VAL A 478 -6.68 -2.00 -11.06
CA VAL A 478 -7.90 -2.76 -11.41
C VAL A 478 -8.60 -2.23 -12.66
N ALA A 479 -8.27 -1.00 -13.07
CA ALA A 479 -8.79 -0.35 -14.28
C ALA A 479 -7.71 0.49 -14.97
N SER A 480 -7.93 0.85 -16.24
CA SER A 480 -7.13 1.87 -16.93
C SER A 480 -7.62 3.28 -16.59
N ALA A 481 -6.79 4.30 -16.77
CA ALA A 481 -7.19 5.70 -16.56
C ALA A 481 -8.36 6.13 -17.47
N HIS A 482 -8.45 5.56 -18.68
CA HIS A 482 -9.57 5.80 -19.59
C HIS A 482 -10.89 5.22 -19.05
N VAL A 483 -10.84 3.98 -18.55
CA VAL A 483 -11.99 3.33 -17.90
C VAL A 483 -12.40 4.10 -16.65
N ALA A 484 -11.44 4.54 -15.84
CA ALA A 484 -11.71 5.32 -14.64
C ALA A 484 -12.40 6.66 -14.96
N GLU A 485 -11.91 7.40 -15.97
CA GLU A 485 -12.53 8.64 -16.44
C GLU A 485 -13.95 8.39 -16.97
N ALA A 486 -14.14 7.36 -17.79
CA ALA A 486 -15.44 7.00 -18.36
C ALA A 486 -16.47 6.59 -17.28
N LYS A 487 -16.04 5.82 -16.27
CA LYS A 487 -16.90 5.42 -15.15
C LYS A 487 -17.37 6.63 -14.34
N LEU A 488 -16.46 7.54 -14.00
CA LEU A 488 -16.83 8.77 -13.28
C LEU A 488 -17.77 9.66 -14.12
N LYS A 489 -17.50 9.76 -15.44
CA LYS A 489 -18.40 10.46 -16.36
C LYS A 489 -19.78 9.81 -16.43
N ALA A 490 -19.88 8.48 -16.40
CA ALA A 490 -21.17 7.80 -16.41
C ALA A 490 -21.99 8.09 -15.14
N ILE A 491 -21.34 8.27 -13.98
CA ILE A 491 -22.02 8.72 -12.75
C ILE A 491 -22.54 10.14 -12.93
N VAL A 492 -21.76 11.04 -13.52
CA VAL A 492 -22.16 12.43 -13.82
C VAL A 492 -23.38 12.43 -14.74
N ASP A 493 -23.28 11.73 -15.87
CA ASP A 493 -24.36 11.64 -16.85
C ASP A 493 -25.65 11.05 -16.23
N ALA A 494 -25.53 10.07 -15.32
CA ALA A 494 -26.69 9.47 -14.64
C ALA A 494 -27.31 10.38 -13.58
N ARG A 495 -26.50 11.09 -12.80
CA ARG A 495 -26.98 12.04 -11.78
C ARG A 495 -27.71 13.21 -12.45
N ASP A 496 -27.17 13.74 -13.55
CA ASP A 496 -27.73 14.93 -14.21
C ASP A 496 -29.11 14.66 -14.88
N LEU A 497 -29.57 13.40 -14.88
CA LEU A 497 -30.89 12.96 -15.33
C LEU A 497 -31.90 12.77 -14.19
N ILE A 498 -31.51 12.99 -12.94
CA ILE A 498 -32.35 12.91 -11.73
C ILE A 498 -32.65 14.34 -11.27
#